data_AF-A0A2K1IRP1-F1
#
_entry.id   AF-A0A2K1IRP1-F1
#
_cell.length_a   1.000
_cell.length_b   1.000
_cell.length_c   1.000
_cell.angle_alpha   90.00
_cell.angle_beta   90.00
_cell.angle_gamma   90.00
#
_symmetry.space_group_name_H-M   'P 1'
#
loop_
_entity.id
_entity.type
_entity.pdbx_description
1 polymer ?
#
loop_
_entity_poly.entity_id
_entity_poly.type
_entity_poly.pdbx_seq_one_letter_code
_entity_poly.pdbx_strand_id
1 'polypeptide(L)' 'NALIKFQRIMDRVLSNLLFTRCYNNNVTIFNRSPLDHIRHLQAMFE' A
#
# COMPACT_ATOMS: atom_id res chain seq x y z
N ASN A 1 -0.27 -15.72 -15.46
CA ASN A 1 -1.35 -14.99 -14.79
C ASN A 1 -0.84 -13.61 -14.36
N ALA A 2 -1.28 -12.55 -15.04
CA ALA A 2 -0.78 -11.18 -14.84
C ALA A 2 -1.07 -10.65 -13.42
N LEU A 3 -2.26 -10.94 -12.89
CA LEU A 3 -2.67 -10.52 -11.55
C LEU A 3 -1.74 -11.08 -10.46
N ILE A 4 -1.37 -12.36 -10.56
CA ILE A 4 -0.46 -13.00 -9.59
C ILE A 4 0.94 -12.35 -9.64
N LYS A 5 1.41 -12.00 -10.84
CA LYS A 5 2.71 -11.31 -10.99
C LYS A 5 2.65 -9.90 -10.42
N PHE A 6 1.58 -9.16 -10.71
CA PHE A 6 1.37 -7.81 -10.18
C PHE A 6 1.31 -7.83 -8.65
N GLN A 7 0.50 -8.71 -8.07
CA GLN A 7 0.38 -8.85 -6.61
C GLN A 7 1.74 -9.10 -5.96
N ARG A 8 2.54 -10.04 -6.48
CA ARG A 8 3.88 -10.35 -5.94
C ARG A 8 4.85 -9.17 -6.01
N ILE A 9 4.76 -8.35 -7.06
CA ILE A 9 5.59 -7.15 -7.20
C ILE A 9 5.14 -6.11 -6.17
N MET A 10 3.84 -5.85 -6.08
CA MET A 10 3.30 -4.88 -5.12
C MET A 10 3.53 -5.29 -3.67
N ASP A 11 3.45 -6.58 -3.33
CA ASP A 11 3.76 -7.09 -1.99
C ASP A 11 5.22 -6.78 -1.59
N ARG A 12 6.14 -6.75 -2.56
CA ARG A 12 7.55 -6.37 -2.33
C ARG A 12 7.74 -4.87 -2.26
N VAL A 13 7.10 -4.10 -3.13
CA VAL A 13 7.17 -2.63 -3.14
C VAL A 13 6.62 -2.06 -1.83
N LEU A 14 5.53 -2.64 -1.33
CA LEU A 14 4.83 -2.20 -0.13
C LEU A 14 5.33 -2.85 1.16
N SER A 15 6.37 -3.69 1.12
CA SER A 15 6.78 -4.51 2.27
C SER A 15 7.15 -3.69 3.52
N ASN A 16 7.61 -2.46 3.31
CA ASN A 16 8.03 -1.55 4.38
C ASN A 16 6.90 -0.63 4.85
N LEU A 17 5.75 -0.63 4.15
CA LEU A 17 4.60 0.20 4.47
C LEU A 17 3.51 -0.66 5.11
N LEU A 18 3.67 -0.96 6.41
CA LEU A 18 2.77 -1.82 7.19
C LEU A 18 1.31 -1.33 7.26
N PHE A 19 1.08 -0.07 6.90
CA PHE A 19 -0.25 0.55 6.79
C PHE A 19 -0.87 0.41 5.39
N THR A 20 -0.28 -0.37 4.48
CA THR A 20 -0.79 -0.56 3.13
C THR A 20 -1.10 -2.02 2.81
N ARG A 21 -2.02 -2.25 1.88
CA ARG A 21 -2.25 -3.57 1.28
C ARG A 21 -2.64 -3.42 -0.18
N CYS A 22 -1.96 -4.17 -1.04
CA CYS A 22 -2.37 -4.32 -2.43
C CYS A 22 -3.40 -5.44 -2.56
N TYR A 23 -4.46 -5.19 -3.35
CA TYR A 23 -5.39 -6.23 -3.79
C TYR A 23 -5.81 -5.96 -5.23
N ASN A 24 -5.53 -6.92 -6.11
CA ASN A 24 -5.64 -6.76 -7.56
C ASN A 24 -4.87 -5.52 -8.02
N ASN A 25 -5.56 -4.45 -8.42
CA ASN A 25 -4.95 -3.22 -8.94
C ASN A 25 -5.07 -2.03 -7.97
N ASN A 26 -5.60 -2.25 -6.76
CA ASN A 26 -5.85 -1.19 -5.78
C ASN A 26 -4.91 -1.32 -4.60
N VAL A 27 -4.44 -0.18 -4.09
CA VAL A 27 -3.71 -0.10 -2.82
C VAL A 27 -4.61 0.58 -1.80
N THR A 28 -4.87 -0.11 -0.69
CA THR A 28 -5.63 0.43 0.44
C THR A 28 -4.68 0.90 1.53
N ILE A 29 -4.94 2.07 2.11
CA ILE A 29 -4.18 2.66 3.23
C ILE A 29 -5.03 2.56 4.51
N PHE A 30 -4.52 1.91 5.54
CA PHE A 30 -5.18 1.74 6.84
C PHE A 30 -4.70 2.79 7.84
N ASN A 31 -5.63 3.44 8.53
CA ASN A 31 -5.35 4.55 9.44
C ASN A 31 -6.31 4.50 10.64
N ARG A 32 -5.89 5.06 11.77
CA ARG A 32 -6.74 5.19 12.98
C ARG A 32 -7.27 6.60 13.18
N SER A 33 -6.64 7.60 12.54
CA SER A 33 -7.05 8.99 12.58
C SER A 33 -6.79 9.68 11.23
N PRO A 34 -7.46 10.82 10.96
CA PRO A 34 -7.17 11.63 9.77
C PRO A 34 -5.71 12.14 9.71
N LEU A 35 -5.11 12.44 10.86
CA LEU A 35 -3.72 12.91 10.93
C LEU A 35 -2.75 11.81 10.49
N ASP A 36 -2.97 10.56 10.93
CA ASP A 36 -2.18 9.41 10.49
C ASP A 36 -2.36 9.16 8.99
N HIS A 37 -3.57 9.36 8.46
CA HIS A 37 -3.84 9.21 7.03
C HIS A 37 -2.97 10.14 6.18
N ILE A 38 -2.82 11.41 6.57
CA ILE A 38 -1.97 12.37 5.85
C ILE A 38 -0.51 11.91 5.86
N ARG A 39 0.01 11.49 7.01
CA ARG A 39 1.40 11.01 7.15
C ARG A 39 1.66 9.75 6.33
N HIS A 40 0.75 8.79 6.38
CA HIS A 40 0.83 7.56 5.61
C HIS A 40 0.70 7.79 4.10
N LEU A 41 -0.11 8.77 3.70
CA LEU A 41 -0.22 9.17 2.29
C LEU A 41 1.10 9.80 1.80
N GLN A 42 1.71 10.69 2.59
CA GLN A 42 3.01 11.27 2.26
C GLN A 42 4.10 10.19 2.10
N ALA A 43 4.20 9.28 3.07
CA ALA A 43 5.18 8.18 3.03
C ALA A 43 4.97 7.17 1.89
N MET A 44 3.82 7.19 1.19
CA MET A 44 3.58 6.34 0.01
C MET A 44 4.16 6.95 -1.29
N PHE A 45 4.31 8.28 -1.34
CA PHE A 45 4.70 9.00 -2.55
C PHE A 45 6.11 9.64 -2.49
N GLU A 46 6.81 9.47 -1.36
CA GLU A 46 8.23 9.79 -1.17
C GLU A 46 9.13 8.59 -1.50
#